data_AF-A0A2Z6N1B4-F1
#
_entry.id   AF-A0A2Z6N1B4-F1
#
_cell.length_a   1.000
_cell.length_b   1.000
_cell.length_c   1.000
_cell.angle_alpha   90.00
_cell.angle_beta   90.00
_cell.angle_gamma   90.00
#
_symmetry.space_group_name_H-M   'P 1'
#
loop_
_entity.id
_entity.type
_entity.pdbx_description
1 polymer ?
#
loop_
_entity_poly.entity_id
_entity_poly.type
_entity_poly.pdbx_seq_one_letter_code
_entity_poly.pdbx_strand_id
1 'polypeptide(L)'
;MDFLVALFQNLIEHGDWPMSQACTDAYNKTLKKWHGWLASSSFTVVMKLAPDRKKFLEVIGGTGDINADIEKFCTSISPLLAQNHKFLARFGLDDMKAS
;
A
#
# COMPACT_ATOMS: atom_id res chain seq x y z
N MET A 1 -3.07 4.14 -5.37
CA MET A 1 -1.77 3.44 -5.50
C MET A 1 -0.82 3.74 -4.34
N ASP A 2 -1.04 4.83 -3.58
CA ASP A 2 -0.25 5.17 -2.39
C ASP A 2 -0.15 4.02 -1.38
N PHE A 3 -1.22 3.25 -1.22
CA PHE A 3 -1.21 2.03 -0.40
C PHE A 3 -0.11 1.05 -0.80
N LEU A 4 0.06 0.79 -2.10
CA LEU A 4 1.08 -0.17 -2.57
C LEU A 4 2.49 0.39 -2.36
N VAL A 5 2.70 1.69 -2.59
CA VAL A 5 3.99 2.34 -2.29
C VAL A 5 4.31 2.21 -0.81
N ALA A 6 3.38 2.55 0.08
CA ALA A 6 3.57 2.45 1.52
C ALA A 6 3.78 1.00 2.00
N LEU A 7 3.01 0.05 1.47
CA LEU A 7 3.18 -1.38 1.77
C LEU A 7 4.57 -1.86 1.37
N PHE A 8 4.98 -1.56 0.15
CA PHE A 8 6.27 -1.98 -0.38
C PHE A 8 7.46 -1.34 0.33
N GLN A 9 7.37 -0.06 0.71
CA GLN A 9 8.35 0.58 1.58
C GLN A 9 8.44 -0.14 2.94
N ASN A 10 7.31 -0.43 3.59
CA ASN A 10 7.30 -1.21 4.83
C ASN A 10 7.95 -2.60 4.65
N LEU A 11 7.74 -3.26 3.50
CA LEU A 11 8.33 -4.56 3.20
C LEU A 11 9.85 -4.49 2.93
N ILE A 12 10.42 -3.34 2.60
CA ILE A 12 11.88 -3.15 2.51
C ILE A 12 12.44 -2.73 3.87
N GLU A 13 11.85 -1.70 4.48
CA GLU A 13 12.41 -1.02 5.66
C GLU A 13 12.25 -1.82 6.95
N HIS A 14 11.23 -2.68 7.04
CA HIS A 14 10.90 -3.44 8.24
C HIS A 14 10.91 -4.94 7.95
N GLY A 15 12.10 -5.51 7.74
CA GLY A 15 12.31 -6.94 7.42
C GLY A 15 11.64 -7.94 8.36
N ASP A 16 11.44 -7.53 9.61
CA ASP A 16 10.93 -8.31 10.73
C ASP A 16 9.40 -8.28 10.88
N TRP A 17 8.72 -7.35 10.21
CA TRP A 17 7.27 -7.21 10.35
C TRP A 17 6.51 -8.36 9.67
N PRO A 18 5.43 -8.88 10.30
CA PRO A 18 4.50 -9.76 9.58
C PRO A 18 3.75 -8.98 8.49
N MET A 19 3.29 -9.69 7.45
CA MET A 19 2.54 -9.09 6.33
C MET A 19 1.33 -8.29 6.81
N SER A 20 0.59 -8.80 7.80
CA SER A 20 -0.57 -8.14 8.37
C SER A 20 -0.22 -6.77 8.98
N GLN A 21 0.94 -6.63 9.64
CA GLN A 21 1.39 -5.36 10.20
C GLN A 21 1.80 -4.38 9.11
N ALA A 22 2.59 -4.82 8.12
CA ALA A 22 3.00 -3.98 6.99
C ALA A 22 1.79 -3.44 6.21
N CYS A 23 0.80 -4.30 5.93
CA CYS A 23 -0.46 -3.92 5.30
C CYS A 23 -1.31 -2.99 6.17
N THR A 24 -1.40 -3.25 7.48
CA THR A 24 -2.21 -2.43 8.40
C THR A 24 -1.65 -1.02 8.53
N ASP A 25 -0.33 -0.88 8.64
CA ASP A 25 0.32 0.43 8.66
C ASP A 25 0.09 1.20 7.34
N ALA A 26 0.34 0.55 6.20
CA ALA A 26 0.09 1.15 4.88
C ALA A 26 -1.37 1.57 4.70
N TYR A 27 -2.33 0.77 5.16
CA TYR A 27 -3.76 1.06 5.13
C TYR A 27 -4.11 2.30 5.96
N ASN A 28 -3.62 2.37 7.21
CA ASN A 28 -3.88 3.49 8.11
C ASN A 28 -3.34 4.81 7.55
N LYS A 29 -2.18 4.79 6.88
CA LYS A 29 -1.56 5.97 6.27
C LYS A 29 -2.28 6.45 5.00
N THR A 30 -3.02 5.58 4.31
CA THR A 30 -3.51 5.85 2.94
C THR A 30 -5.01 5.70 2.78
N LEU A 31 -5.53 4.47 2.79
CA LEU A 31 -6.92 4.16 2.42
C LEU A 31 -7.92 4.45 3.53
N LYS A 32 -7.52 4.33 4.80
CA LYS A 32 -8.45 4.38 5.94
C LYS A 32 -9.30 5.64 5.99
N LYS A 33 -8.74 6.81 5.66
CA LYS A 33 -9.49 8.08 5.65
C LYS A 33 -10.64 8.11 4.61
N TRP A 34 -10.52 7.30 3.56
CA TRP A 34 -11.48 7.23 2.45
C TRP A 34 -12.54 6.16 2.65
N HIS A 35 -12.28 5.17 3.51
CA HIS A 35 -13.18 4.06 3.76
C HIS A 35 -14.17 4.38 4.88
N GLY A 36 -15.47 4.25 4.58
CA GLY A 36 -16.52 4.22 5.60
C GLY A 36 -16.35 3.06 6.60
N TRP A 37 -17.22 3.02 7.60
CA TRP A 37 -17.13 2.03 8.69
C TRP A 37 -17.22 0.58 8.19
N LEU A 38 -18.06 0.32 7.19
CA LEU A 38 -18.24 -1.02 6.62
C LEU A 38 -16.94 -1.50 5.94
N ALA A 39 -16.41 -0.73 5.00
CA ALA A 39 -15.16 -1.07 4.31
C ALA A 39 -13.96 -1.17 5.28
N SER A 40 -13.88 -0.28 6.27
CA SER A 40 -12.83 -0.34 7.31
C SER A 40 -12.93 -1.60 8.18
N SER A 41 -14.14 -2.04 8.51
CA SER A 41 -14.35 -3.27 9.28
C SER A 41 -13.94 -4.51 8.49
N SER A 42 -14.26 -4.57 7.19
CA SER A 42 -13.86 -5.66 6.30
C SER A 42 -12.35 -5.79 6.18
N PHE A 43 -11.62 -4.66 6.13
CA PHE A 43 -10.15 -4.68 6.09
C PHE A 43 -9.56 -5.40 7.33
N THR A 44 -10.09 -5.13 8.52
CA THR A 44 -9.64 -5.78 9.75
C THR A 44 -9.81 -7.30 9.69
N VAL A 45 -10.90 -7.77 9.10
CA VAL A 45 -11.17 -9.20 8.92
C VAL A 45 -10.19 -9.81 7.91
N VAL A 46 -9.99 -9.16 6.76
CA VAL A 46 -9.14 -9.70 5.69
C VAL A 46 -7.67 -9.77 6.10
N MET A 47 -7.20 -8.91 7.00
CA MET A 47 -5.84 -8.97 7.53
C MET A 47 -5.55 -10.23 8.35
N LYS A 48 -6.56 -10.91 8.88
CA LYS A 48 -6.41 -12.23 9.50
C LYS A 48 -6.07 -13.33 8.49
N LEU A 49 -6.33 -13.06 7.21
CA LEU A 49 -6.06 -13.93 6.07
C LEU A 49 -4.87 -13.44 5.25
N ALA A 50 -4.10 -12.47 5.77
CA ALA A 50 -2.91 -11.98 5.09
C ALA A 50 -1.93 -13.15 4.85
N PRO A 51 -1.32 -13.24 3.66
CA PRO A 51 -0.40 -14.32 3.35
C PRO A 51 0.86 -14.22 4.20
N ASP A 52 1.63 -15.31 4.25
CA ASP A 52 3.00 -15.25 4.76
C ASP A 52 3.84 -14.27 3.93
N ARG A 53 4.64 -13.45 4.62
CA ARG A 53 5.45 -12.40 3.99
C ARG A 53 6.47 -12.97 3.02
N LYS A 54 7.22 -13.98 3.47
CA LYS A 54 8.29 -14.57 2.67
C LYS A 54 7.69 -15.20 1.42
N LYS A 55 6.60 -15.95 1.58
CA LYS A 55 5.91 -16.57 0.45
C LYS A 55 5.37 -15.54 -0.54
N PHE A 56 4.82 -14.43 -0.05
CA PHE A 56 4.37 -13.34 -0.91
C PHE A 56 5.51 -12.76 -1.75
N LEU A 57 6.63 -12.41 -1.11
CA LEU A 57 7.81 -11.84 -1.79
C LEU A 57 8.43 -12.82 -2.80
N GLU A 58 8.49 -14.12 -2.47
CA GLU A 58 8.92 -15.17 -3.42
C GLU A 58 8.03 -15.22 -4.66
N VAL A 59 6.71 -15.13 -4.49
CA VAL A 59 5.76 -15.19 -5.60
C VAL A 59 5.87 -13.97 -6.51
N ILE A 60 5.97 -12.77 -5.93
CA ILE A 60 6.01 -11.54 -6.74
C ILE A 60 7.41 -11.24 -7.31
N GLY A 61 8.47 -11.74 -6.68
CA GLY A 61 9.85 -11.59 -7.15
C GLY A 61 10.22 -12.52 -8.30
N GLY A 62 9.56 -13.68 -8.41
CA GLY A 62 9.88 -14.67 -9.42
C GLY A 62 11.36 -15.09 -9.36
N THR A 63 12.14 -14.73 -10.38
CA THR A 63 13.59 -15.01 -10.46
C THR A 63 14.46 -13.75 -10.35
N GLY A 64 13.85 -12.58 -10.15
CA GLY A 64 14.53 -11.29 -10.08
C GLY A 64 14.94 -10.88 -8.67
N ASP A 65 15.59 -9.71 -8.57
CA ASP A 65 15.86 -9.06 -7.29
C ASP A 65 14.62 -8.26 -6.86
N ILE A 66 13.79 -8.90 -6.03
CA ILE A 66 12.55 -8.30 -5.57
C ILE A 66 12.75 -6.99 -4.82
N ASN A 67 13.86 -6.80 -4.10
CA ASN A 67 14.09 -5.57 -3.36
C ASN A 67 14.39 -4.42 -4.32
N ALA A 68 15.24 -4.66 -5.32
CA ALA A 68 15.54 -3.69 -6.37
C ALA A 68 14.30 -3.36 -7.22
N ASP A 69 13.48 -4.35 -7.54
CA ASP A 69 12.24 -4.16 -8.30
C ASP A 69 11.20 -3.34 -7.52
N ILE A 70 11.05 -3.62 -6.22
CA ILE A 70 10.20 -2.83 -5.34
C ILE A 70 10.71 -1.38 -5.24
N GLU A 71 12.02 -1.18 -5.02
CA GLU A 71 12.60 0.16 -4.94
C GLU A 71 12.37 0.94 -6.24
N LYS A 72 12.61 0.30 -7.39
CA LYS A 72 12.35 0.87 -8.70
C LYS A 72 10.88 1.23 -8.90
N PHE A 73 9.97 0.36 -8.50
CA PHE A 73 8.53 0.63 -8.56
C PHE A 73 8.17 1.87 -7.74
N CYS A 74 8.60 1.92 -6.48
CA CYS A 74 8.31 3.02 -5.56
C CYS A 74 8.88 4.34 -6.08
N THR A 75 10.13 4.37 -6.54
CA THR A 75 10.79 5.57 -7.07
C THR A 75 10.16 6.04 -8.38
N SER A 76 9.73 5.12 -9.26
CA SER A 76 9.13 5.47 -10.54
C SER A 76 7.70 5.99 -10.41
N ILE A 77 6.87 5.38 -9.56
CA ILE A 77 5.44 5.73 -9.47
C ILE A 77 5.18 6.93 -8.57
N SER A 78 5.98 7.16 -7.54
CA SER A 78 5.72 8.21 -6.54
C SER A 78 5.59 9.62 -7.14
N PRO A 79 6.45 10.05 -8.09
CA PRO A 79 6.28 11.36 -8.74
C PRO A 79 4.99 11.48 -9.56
N LEU A 80 4.50 10.38 -10.14
CA LEU A 80 3.25 10.35 -10.88
C LEU A 80 2.04 10.44 -9.94
N LEU A 81 2.10 9.78 -8.78
CA LEU A 81 1.06 9.91 -7.75
C LEU A 81 1.00 11.34 -7.21
N ALA A 82 2.15 11.96 -6.95
CA ALA A 82 2.19 13.36 -6.54
C ALA A 82 1.55 14.31 -7.57
N GLN A 83 1.72 14.04 -8.87
CA GLN A 83 1.04 14.78 -9.94
C GLN A 83 -0.47 14.53 -9.94
N ASN A 84 -0.91 13.29 -9.76
CA ASN A 84 -2.33 12.95 -9.65
C ASN A 84 -2.99 13.63 -8.45
N HIS A 85 -2.34 13.65 -7.29
CA HIS A 85 -2.86 14.34 -6.09
C HIS A 85 -3.02 15.84 -6.33
N LYS A 86 -2.01 16.48 -6.94
CA LYS A 86 -2.09 17.91 -7.33
C LYS A 86 -3.22 18.16 -8.32
N PHE A 87 -3.42 17.25 -9.27
CA PHE A 87 -4.51 17.33 -10.23
C PHE A 87 -5.87 17.23 -9.54
N LEU A 88 -6.10 16.25 -8.67
CA LEU A 88 -7.36 16.10 -7.94
C LEU A 88 -7.64 17.29 -7.03
N ALA A 89 -6.63 17.76 -6.30
CA ALA A 89 -6.75 18.93 -5.42
C ALA A 89 -7.12 20.21 -6.19
N ARG A 90 -6.60 20.38 -7.41
CA ARG A 90 -6.95 21.50 -8.30
C ARG A 90 -8.47 21.58 -8.58
N PHE A 91 -9.17 20.46 -8.54
CA PHE A 91 -10.61 20.37 -8.76
C PHE A 91 -11.41 20.12 -7.48
N GLY A 92 -10.77 20.12 -6.30
CA GLY A 92 -11.42 19.84 -5.01
C GLY A 92 -11.93 18.39 -4.89
N LEU A 93 -11.31 17.46 -5.61
CA LEU A 93 -11.69 16.04 -5.65
C LEU A 93 -10.78 15.17 -4.77
N ASP A 94 -9.89 15.77 -4.00
CA ASP A 94 -8.89 15.12 -3.16
C ASP A 94 -9.39 14.75 -1.76
N ASP A 95 -10.66 15.05 -1.42
CA ASP A 95 -11.29 14.66 -0.15
C ASP A 95 -12.61 13.85 -0.30
N MET A 96 -12.82 13.21 -1.46
CA MET A 96 -14.01 12.40 -1.70
C MET A 96 -13.92 11.05 -0.99
N LYS A 97 -14.89 10.75 -0.12
CA LYS A 97 -15.03 9.42 0.49
C LYS A 97 -15.70 8.45 -0.47
N ALA A 98 -15.28 7.19 -0.40
CA ALA A 98 -16.01 6.11 -1.06
C ALA A 98 -17.35 5.91 -0.33
N SER A 99 -18.44 5.91 -1.11
CA SER A 99 -19.83 5.69 -0.66
C SER A 99 -20.01 4.37 0.07
#